data_AF-X1GDM6-F1
#
_entry.id   AF-X1GDM6-F1
#
_cell.length_a   1.000
_cell.length_b   1.000
_cell.length_c   1.000
_cell.angle_alpha   90.00
_cell.angle_beta   90.00
_cell.angle_gamma   90.00
#
_symmetry.space_group_name_H-M   'P 1'
#
loop_
_entity.id
_entity.type
_entity.pdbx_description
1 polymer ?
#
loop_
_entity_poly.entity_id
_entity_poly.type
_entity_poly.pdbx_seq_one_letter_code
_entity_poly.pdbx_strand_id
1 'polypeptide(L)'
;MMNTDTRQQIETALRAFSGSDLRAASLGLLNSLGYQSEKTLDLDNTPDAFLAEFDKRDREFSTDNALFERWKSVEFLFQITDDEVRNAGVQGTLFDSGYDPGNYQSYLFFALDLEKNHYTRTQLANITREINLLFEMPAMLLIRHNGALTFSVIDRRPHKKDQSRDVLEKV
;
A
#
# COMPACT_ATOMS: atom_id res chain seq x y z
N MET A 1 25.21 -12.47 1.02
CA MET A 1 25.21 -12.39 -0.46
C MET A 1 23.77 -12.56 -0.91
N MET A 2 23.17 -11.57 -1.57
CA MET A 2 21.88 -11.80 -2.25
C MET A 2 22.10 -12.85 -3.34
N ASN A 3 21.28 -13.89 -3.36
CA ASN A 3 21.36 -14.98 -4.34
C ASN A 3 21.09 -14.39 -5.74
N THR A 4 21.90 -14.74 -6.74
CA THR A 4 21.78 -14.22 -8.11
C THR A 4 20.37 -14.40 -8.68
N ASP A 5 19.70 -15.48 -8.28
CA ASP A 5 18.32 -15.79 -8.65
C ASP A 5 17.31 -14.73 -8.15
N THR A 6 17.48 -14.23 -6.92
CA THR A 6 16.58 -13.22 -6.34
C THR A 6 16.66 -11.90 -7.11
N ARG A 7 17.85 -11.47 -7.52
CA ARG A 7 18.01 -10.25 -8.32
C ARG A 7 17.31 -10.38 -9.67
N GLN A 8 17.43 -11.54 -10.32
CA GLN A 8 16.78 -11.81 -11.60
C GLN A 8 15.25 -11.84 -11.48
N GLN A 9 14.73 -12.38 -10.37
CA GLN A 9 13.30 -12.39 -10.06
C GLN A 9 12.77 -10.97 -9.88
N ILE A 10 13.43 -10.14 -9.07
CA ILE A 10 13.04 -8.74 -8.86
C ILE A 10 13.07 -7.95 -10.18
N GLU A 11 14.11 -8.14 -11.00
CA GLU A 11 14.19 -7.47 -12.30
C GLU A 11 13.04 -7.87 -13.23
N THR A 12 12.69 -9.16 -13.25
CA THR A 12 11.55 -9.67 -14.04
C THR A 12 10.23 -9.09 -13.54
N ALA A 13 10.03 -9.03 -12.22
CA ALA A 13 8.84 -8.45 -11.62
C ALA A 13 8.70 -6.94 -11.93
N LEU A 14 9.78 -6.18 -11.87
CA LEU A 14 9.77 -4.75 -12.21
C LEU A 14 9.44 -4.52 -13.69
N ARG A 15 9.94 -5.37 -14.60
CA ARG A 15 9.61 -5.29 -16.04
C ARG A 15 8.13 -5.58 -16.32
N ALA A 16 7.43 -6.34 -15.47
CA ALA A 16 6.02 -6.64 -15.67
C ALA A 16 5.12 -5.39 -15.63
N PHE A 17 5.54 -4.31 -14.94
CA PHE A 17 4.76 -3.06 -14.84
C PHE A 17 4.57 -2.33 -16.17
N SER A 18 5.34 -2.67 -17.22
CA SER A 18 5.19 -2.07 -18.56
C SER A 18 4.10 -2.71 -19.42
N GLY A 19 3.60 -3.90 -19.06
CA GLY A 19 2.66 -4.65 -19.91
C GLY A 19 1.56 -5.41 -19.17
N SER A 20 1.77 -5.75 -17.90
CA SER A 20 0.75 -6.40 -17.07
C SER A 20 -0.19 -5.39 -16.43
N ASP A 21 -1.34 -5.89 -15.99
CA ASP A 21 -2.24 -5.19 -15.08
C ASP A 21 -1.51 -4.76 -13.78
N LEU A 22 -1.92 -3.62 -13.22
CA LEU A 22 -1.25 -3.01 -12.06
C LEU A 22 -1.26 -3.94 -10.84
N ARG A 23 -2.41 -4.56 -10.55
CA ARG A 23 -2.56 -5.44 -9.39
C ARG A 23 -1.69 -6.67 -9.54
N ALA A 24 -1.73 -7.32 -10.70
CA ALA A 24 -0.92 -8.49 -10.99
C ALA A 24 0.59 -8.21 -10.90
N ALA A 25 1.06 -7.09 -11.49
CA ALA A 25 2.47 -6.70 -11.42
C ALA A 25 2.91 -6.39 -9.98
N SER A 26 2.05 -5.73 -9.20
CA SER A 26 2.32 -5.37 -7.80
C SER A 26 2.41 -6.60 -6.90
N LEU A 27 1.45 -7.53 -7.03
CA LEU A 27 1.49 -8.81 -6.31
C LEU A 27 2.73 -9.63 -6.68
N GLY A 28 3.11 -9.67 -7.97
CA GLY A 28 4.32 -10.38 -8.42
C GLY A 28 5.61 -9.81 -7.83
N LEU A 29 5.72 -8.47 -7.73
CA LEU A 29 6.85 -7.82 -7.09
C LEU A 29 6.89 -8.10 -5.58
N LEU A 30 5.76 -7.94 -4.89
CA LEU A 30 5.68 -8.17 -3.44
C LEU A 30 5.99 -9.62 -3.09
N ASN A 31 5.48 -10.59 -3.86
CA ASN A 31 5.80 -12.00 -3.67
C ASN A 31 7.30 -12.27 -3.86
N SER A 32 7.93 -11.66 -4.88
CA SER A 32 9.38 -11.78 -5.10
C SER A 32 10.22 -11.20 -3.95
N LEU A 33 9.64 -10.27 -3.17
CA LEU A 33 10.23 -9.68 -1.98
C LEU A 33 9.87 -10.45 -0.69
N GLY A 34 9.05 -11.50 -0.79
CA GLY A 34 8.61 -12.33 0.34
C GLY A 34 7.35 -11.84 1.05
N TYR A 35 6.60 -10.91 0.47
CA TYR A 35 5.33 -10.40 1.01
C TYR A 35 4.14 -11.03 0.29
N GLN A 36 3.33 -11.78 1.03
CA GLN A 36 2.10 -12.40 0.53
C GLN A 36 1.10 -12.52 1.70
N SER A 37 -0.18 -12.29 1.42
CA SER A 37 -1.29 -12.67 2.30
C SER A 37 -2.54 -12.98 1.47
N GLU A 38 -3.43 -13.80 2.03
CA GLU A 38 -4.74 -14.09 1.47
C GLU A 38 -5.82 -13.08 1.93
N LYS A 39 -5.50 -12.21 2.91
CA LYS A 39 -6.41 -11.19 3.44
C LYS A 39 -6.58 -10.04 2.43
N THR A 40 -7.54 -10.20 1.53
CA THR A 40 -7.85 -9.22 0.48
C THR A 40 -9.25 -8.61 0.68
N LEU A 41 -9.56 -7.56 -0.09
CA LEU A 41 -10.87 -6.91 -0.13
C LEU A 41 -11.27 -6.77 -1.60
N ASP A 42 -12.48 -7.21 -1.95
CA ASP A 42 -13.04 -6.99 -3.28
C ASP A 42 -13.58 -5.56 -3.36
N LEU A 43 -12.89 -4.71 -4.11
CA LEU A 43 -13.19 -3.30 -4.26
C LEU A 43 -12.97 -2.91 -5.72
N ASP A 44 -13.92 -2.16 -6.29
CA ASP A 44 -13.74 -1.55 -7.60
C ASP A 44 -12.48 -0.67 -7.59
N ASN A 45 -11.58 -0.86 -8.55
CA ASN A 45 -10.29 -0.20 -8.58
C ASN A 45 -10.32 1.30 -8.95
N THR A 46 -11.50 1.93 -8.86
CA THR A 46 -11.70 3.34 -9.17
C THR A 46 -11.36 4.21 -7.95
N PRO A 47 -10.79 5.42 -8.15
CA PRO A 47 -10.52 6.34 -7.04
C PRO A 47 -11.76 6.67 -6.22
N ASP A 48 -12.92 6.85 -6.86
CA ASP A 48 -14.17 7.19 -6.18
C ASP A 48 -14.68 6.05 -5.29
N ALA A 49 -14.61 4.80 -5.75
CA ALA A 49 -14.95 3.64 -4.94
C ALA A 49 -14.03 3.51 -3.72
N PHE A 50 -12.74 3.81 -3.89
CA PHE A 50 -11.79 3.86 -2.77
C PHE A 50 -12.17 4.89 -1.72
N LEU A 51 -12.49 6.14 -2.11
CA LEU A 51 -12.92 7.15 -1.13
C LEU A 51 -14.25 6.77 -0.49
N ALA A 52 -15.23 6.28 -1.26
CA ALA A 52 -16.51 5.84 -0.71
C ALA A 52 -16.34 4.73 0.34
N GLU A 53 -15.35 3.84 0.16
CA GLU A 53 -15.11 2.74 1.09
C GLU A 53 -14.29 3.14 2.33
N PHE A 54 -13.30 4.03 2.18
CA PHE A 54 -12.34 4.30 3.26
C PHE A 54 -12.43 5.68 3.90
N ASP A 55 -13.06 6.67 3.26
CA ASP A 55 -13.27 8.02 3.81
C ASP A 55 -14.48 8.06 4.74
N LYS A 56 -14.43 7.23 5.78
CA LYS A 56 -15.50 7.06 6.78
C LYS A 56 -15.13 7.65 8.15
N ARG A 57 -13.97 8.29 8.26
CA ARG A 57 -13.39 8.76 9.53
C ARG A 57 -13.49 10.27 9.64
N ASP A 58 -13.45 10.79 10.87
CA ASP A 58 -13.45 12.24 11.15
C ASP A 58 -12.20 13.00 10.65
N ARG A 59 -11.22 12.34 10.00
CA ARG A 59 -10.05 13.01 9.42
C ARG A 59 -10.34 13.29 7.95
N GLU A 60 -10.41 14.57 7.61
CA GLU A 60 -10.69 15.03 6.25
C GLU A 60 -9.55 14.66 5.28
N PHE A 61 -9.87 13.90 4.24
CA PHE A 61 -8.99 13.61 3.12
C PHE A 61 -8.92 14.81 2.18
N SER A 62 -7.71 15.34 1.94
CA SER A 62 -7.54 16.45 1.01
C SER A 62 -7.29 15.93 -0.41
N THR A 63 -8.29 16.10 -1.29
CA THR A 63 -8.20 15.75 -2.71
C THR A 63 -7.07 16.50 -3.42
N ASP A 64 -6.82 17.76 -3.03
CA ASP A 64 -5.77 18.59 -3.60
C ASP A 64 -4.37 18.09 -3.20
N ASN A 65 -4.15 17.81 -1.92
CA ASN A 65 -2.87 17.27 -1.44
C ASN A 65 -2.61 15.86 -1.99
N ALA A 66 -3.67 15.07 -2.15
CA ALA A 66 -3.62 13.74 -2.73
C ALA A 66 -3.53 13.74 -4.27
N LEU A 67 -3.58 14.91 -4.92
CA LEU A 67 -3.63 15.03 -6.38
C LEU A 67 -4.68 14.08 -6.98
N PHE A 68 -5.86 14.01 -6.36
CA PHE A 68 -6.85 12.96 -6.61
C PHE A 68 -7.29 12.89 -8.07
N GLU A 69 -7.42 14.04 -8.74
CA GLU A 69 -7.72 14.14 -10.18
C GLU A 69 -6.68 13.46 -11.08
N ARG A 70 -5.48 13.16 -10.56
CA ARG A 70 -4.39 12.49 -11.30
C ARG A 70 -4.37 10.98 -11.10
N TRP A 71 -5.30 10.42 -10.33
CA TRP A 71 -5.37 8.98 -10.08
C TRP A 71 -6.11 8.31 -11.22
N LYS A 72 -5.51 7.25 -11.77
CA LYS A 72 -6.15 6.42 -12.79
C LYS A 72 -6.88 5.23 -12.18
N SER A 73 -6.22 4.57 -11.23
CA SER A 73 -6.76 3.44 -10.49
C SER A 73 -6.02 3.28 -9.19
N VAL A 74 -6.69 2.64 -8.22
CA VAL A 74 -6.13 2.26 -6.93
C VAL A 74 -6.58 0.84 -6.61
N GLU A 75 -5.64 0.00 -6.22
CA GLU A 75 -5.85 -1.42 -5.98
C GLU A 75 -5.57 -1.73 -4.51
N PHE A 76 -6.54 -2.32 -3.82
CA PHE A 76 -6.27 -3.01 -2.55
C PHE A 76 -5.58 -4.33 -2.86
N LEU A 77 -4.35 -4.53 -2.39
CA LEU A 77 -3.60 -5.75 -2.65
C LEU A 77 -3.91 -6.78 -1.57
N PHE A 78 -3.51 -6.49 -0.34
CA PHE A 78 -3.74 -7.32 0.83
C PHE A 78 -3.43 -6.56 2.13
N GLN A 79 -3.86 -7.16 3.23
CA GLN A 79 -3.44 -6.83 4.59
C GLN A 79 -2.46 -7.89 5.09
N ILE A 80 -1.37 -7.50 5.75
CA ILE A 80 -0.47 -8.42 6.45
C ILE A 80 -0.54 -8.12 7.95
N THR A 81 -0.90 -9.11 8.73
CA THR A 81 -0.97 -9.06 10.20
C THR A 81 0.37 -9.34 10.87
N ASP A 82 0.55 -8.88 12.10
CA ASP A 82 1.74 -9.15 12.93
C ASP A 82 2.02 -10.65 13.05
N ASP A 83 0.97 -11.46 13.14
CA ASP A 83 1.09 -12.92 13.19
C ASP A 83 1.62 -13.48 11.86
N GLU A 84 1.19 -12.96 10.71
CA GLU A 84 1.76 -13.33 9.40
C GLU A 84 3.22 -12.90 9.27
N VAL A 85 3.58 -11.70 9.75
CA VAL A 85 4.98 -11.23 9.75
C VAL A 85 5.86 -12.11 10.63
N ARG A 86 5.41 -12.43 11.85
CA ARG A 86 6.16 -13.28 12.81
C ARG A 86 6.28 -14.71 12.31
N ASN A 87 5.30 -15.19 11.56
CA ASN A 87 5.26 -16.54 11.01
C ASN A 87 5.74 -16.62 9.55
N ALA A 88 6.32 -15.57 8.96
CA ALA A 88 6.78 -15.54 7.56
C ALA A 88 7.84 -16.60 7.18
N GLY A 89 8.27 -17.45 8.13
CA GLY A 89 9.10 -18.65 7.90
C GLY A 89 8.38 -20.00 8.07
N VAL A 90 7.11 -20.02 8.45
CA VAL A 90 6.30 -21.22 8.66
C VAL A 90 5.02 -21.06 7.85
N GLN A 91 4.79 -21.93 6.86
CA GLN A 91 3.53 -22.03 6.11
C GLN A 91 2.40 -22.50 7.04
N GLY A 92 1.97 -21.64 7.97
CA GLY A 92 0.84 -21.84 8.85
C GLY A 92 -0.37 -21.13 8.27
N THR A 93 -1.35 -21.90 7.82
CA THR A 93 -2.70 -21.44 7.47
C THR A 93 -3.30 -20.62 8.60
N LEU A 94 -3.35 -19.29 8.44
CA LEU A 94 -4.10 -18.39 9.30
C LEU A 94 -5.53 -18.34 8.74
N PHE A 95 -6.45 -19.02 9.44
CA PHE A 95 -7.81 -19.36 9.01
C PHE A 95 -8.81 -18.19 8.98
N ASP A 96 -8.37 -17.01 8.54
CA ASP A 96 -9.26 -15.87 8.32
C ASP A 96 -8.78 -15.07 7.11
N SER A 97 -9.41 -15.29 5.96
CA SER A 97 -8.99 -14.74 4.65
C SER A 97 -9.60 -13.36 4.33
N GLY A 98 -10.18 -12.68 5.32
CA GLY A 98 -10.76 -11.35 5.16
C GLY A 98 -9.86 -10.20 5.62
N TYR A 99 -10.02 -9.04 4.96
CA TYR A 99 -9.62 -7.74 5.51
C TYR A 99 -10.30 -7.49 6.86
N ASP A 100 -9.52 -7.11 7.87
CA ASP A 100 -9.99 -6.76 9.21
C ASP A 100 -9.54 -5.32 9.58
N PRO A 101 -10.45 -4.33 9.53
CA PRO A 101 -10.15 -2.94 9.88
C PRO A 101 -9.80 -2.75 11.38
N GLY A 102 -10.16 -3.70 12.25
CA GLY A 102 -9.93 -3.62 13.70
C GLY A 102 -8.56 -4.15 14.16
N ASN A 103 -7.82 -4.82 13.28
CA ASN A 103 -6.51 -5.35 13.62
C ASN A 103 -5.41 -4.29 13.47
N TYR A 104 -5.21 -3.48 14.49
CA TYR A 104 -4.21 -2.38 14.46
C TYR A 104 -2.76 -2.86 14.35
N GLN A 105 -2.47 -4.13 14.62
CA GLN A 105 -1.15 -4.73 14.45
C GLN A 105 -1.04 -5.37 13.07
N SER A 106 -1.21 -4.56 12.02
CA SER A 106 -1.09 -5.02 10.65
C SER A 106 -0.66 -3.90 9.70
N TYR A 107 -0.36 -4.25 8.45
CA TYR A 107 0.03 -3.33 7.38
C TYR A 107 -0.89 -3.54 6.18
N LEU A 108 -1.36 -2.45 5.56
CA LEU A 108 -2.10 -2.50 4.30
C LEU A 108 -1.16 -2.26 3.13
N PHE A 109 -1.41 -2.95 2.03
CA PHE A 109 -0.69 -2.77 0.78
C PHE A 109 -1.64 -2.32 -0.31
N PHE A 110 -1.30 -1.20 -0.95
CA PHE A 110 -2.03 -0.65 -2.08
C PHE A 110 -1.11 -0.48 -3.29
N ALA A 111 -1.68 -0.57 -4.48
CA ALA A 111 -1.05 -0.06 -5.70
C ALA A 111 -1.84 1.12 -6.24
N LEU A 112 -1.15 2.19 -6.63
CA LEU A 112 -1.74 3.41 -7.16
C LEU A 112 -1.15 3.68 -8.55
N ASP A 113 -2.00 3.80 -9.56
CA ASP A 113 -1.56 4.26 -10.88
C ASP A 113 -1.88 5.74 -11.06
N LEU A 114 -0.84 6.52 -11.34
CA LEU A 114 -0.97 7.94 -11.61
C LEU A 114 -0.94 8.22 -13.12
N GLU A 115 -1.44 9.39 -13.50
CA GLU A 115 -1.21 9.94 -14.82
C GLU A 115 0.28 9.99 -15.19
N LYS A 116 0.58 9.95 -16.49
CA LYS A 116 1.97 10.06 -16.96
C LYS A 116 2.41 11.52 -16.82
N ASN A 117 2.94 11.86 -15.66
CA ASN A 117 3.43 13.19 -15.33
C ASN A 117 4.67 13.11 -14.42
N HIS A 118 5.42 14.20 -14.33
CA HIS A 118 6.53 14.29 -13.38
C HIS A 118 6.00 14.65 -11.99
N TYR A 119 6.16 13.74 -11.03
CA TYR A 119 5.80 13.97 -9.63
C TYR A 119 7.06 14.17 -8.80
N THR A 120 7.06 15.24 -8.01
CA THR A 120 8.12 15.49 -7.04
C THR A 120 8.02 14.52 -5.86
N ARG A 121 9.13 14.29 -5.16
CA ARG A 121 9.14 13.51 -3.91
C ARG A 121 8.11 14.03 -2.90
N THR A 122 7.94 15.35 -2.81
CA THR A 122 6.97 15.99 -1.91
C THR A 122 5.53 15.63 -2.28
N GLN A 123 5.18 15.63 -3.56
CA GLN A 123 3.83 15.24 -4.02
C GLN A 123 3.55 13.77 -3.69
N LEU A 124 4.48 12.86 -4.02
CA LEU A 124 4.32 11.43 -3.70
C LEU A 124 4.19 11.18 -2.19
N ALA A 125 4.94 11.94 -1.38
CA ALA A 125 4.85 11.87 0.07
C ALA A 125 3.51 12.43 0.60
N ASN A 126 2.95 13.48 -0.01
CA ASN A 126 1.64 14.01 0.36
C ASN A 126 0.53 13.01 0.03
N ILE A 127 0.53 12.41 -1.17
CA ILE A 127 -0.39 11.32 -1.54
C ILE A 127 -0.34 10.20 -0.50
N THR A 128 0.87 9.75 -0.16
CA THR A 128 1.10 8.71 0.86
C THR A 128 0.50 9.09 2.21
N ARG A 129 0.65 10.36 2.64
CA ARG A 129 0.10 10.85 3.91
C ARG A 129 -1.42 10.88 3.88
N GLU A 130 -2.03 11.46 2.85
CA GLU A 130 -3.49 11.58 2.72
C GLU A 130 -4.16 10.21 2.76
N ILE A 131 -3.64 9.23 2.01
CA ILE A 131 -4.13 7.85 2.06
C ILE A 131 -4.00 7.27 3.47
N ASN A 132 -2.88 7.50 4.15
CA ASN A 132 -2.67 6.99 5.50
C ASN A 132 -3.58 7.63 6.56
N LEU A 133 -4.14 8.82 6.33
CA LEU A 133 -5.09 9.43 7.26
C LEU A 133 -6.40 8.63 7.37
N LEU A 134 -6.74 7.85 6.33
CA LEU A 134 -7.94 7.03 6.25
C LEU A 134 -7.88 5.76 7.11
N PHE A 135 -6.68 5.35 7.56
CA PHE A 135 -6.46 4.08 8.24
C PHE A 135 -5.82 4.27 9.62
N GLU A 136 -6.16 3.41 10.59
CA GLU A 136 -5.46 3.34 11.89
C GLU A 136 -4.11 2.62 11.80
N MET A 137 -4.00 1.73 10.82
CA MET A 137 -2.80 0.98 10.49
C MET A 137 -2.02 1.60 9.32
N PRO A 138 -0.69 1.40 9.23
CA PRO A 138 0.09 1.91 8.11
C PRO A 138 -0.34 1.30 6.77
N ALA A 139 -0.50 2.16 5.76
CA ALA A 139 -0.69 1.80 4.38
C ALA A 139 0.62 2.02 3.60
N MET A 140 1.16 0.93 3.06
CA MET A 140 2.29 0.90 2.14
C MET A 140 1.78 1.04 0.70
N LEU A 141 2.47 1.82 -0.13
CA LEU A 141 2.00 2.10 -1.49
C LEU A 141 3.05 1.80 -2.54
N LEU A 142 2.65 1.05 -3.56
CA LEU A 142 3.34 0.96 -4.84
C LEU A 142 2.71 1.95 -5.82
N ILE A 143 3.41 3.05 -6.10
CA ILE A 143 2.93 4.13 -6.95
C ILE A 143 3.60 4.04 -8.32
N ARG A 144 2.83 3.70 -9.36
CA ARG A 144 3.29 3.73 -10.75
C ARG A 144 3.08 5.12 -11.34
N HIS A 145 4.14 5.72 -11.88
CA HIS A 145 4.07 7.04 -12.51
C HIS A 145 5.20 7.24 -13.52
N ASN A 146 4.91 7.87 -14.67
CA ASN A 146 5.91 8.27 -15.70
C ASN A 146 7.09 7.30 -15.95
N GLY A 147 6.81 6.00 -16.12
CA GLY A 147 7.83 4.98 -16.38
C GLY A 147 8.70 4.61 -15.17
N ALA A 148 8.37 5.13 -13.99
CA ALA A 148 8.96 4.81 -12.71
C ALA A 148 7.94 4.10 -11.80
N LEU A 149 8.49 3.43 -10.79
CA LEU A 149 7.74 2.84 -9.68
C LEU A 149 8.32 3.42 -8.39
N THR A 150 7.46 3.94 -7.52
CA THR A 150 7.83 4.40 -6.18
C THR A 150 7.20 3.49 -5.16
N PHE A 151 8.01 2.99 -4.23
CA PHE A 151 7.50 2.30 -3.05
C PHE A 151 7.54 3.26 -1.86
N SER A 152 6.37 3.67 -1.38
CA SER A 152 6.20 4.61 -0.28
C SER A 152 5.83 3.86 0.99
N VAL A 153 6.58 4.17 2.05
CA VAL A 153 6.41 3.66 3.39
C VAL A 153 6.24 4.85 4.33
N ILE A 154 5.43 4.70 5.37
CA ILE A 154 5.27 5.72 6.40
C ILE A 154 5.55 5.13 7.77
N ASP A 155 6.34 5.87 8.56
CA ASP A 155 6.50 5.58 9.97
C ASP A 155 5.34 6.18 10.76
N ARG A 156 4.72 5.35 11.59
CA ARG A 156 3.74 5.79 12.60
C ARG A 156 4.42 5.80 13.95
N ARG A 157 4.13 6.83 14.75
CA ARG A 157 4.51 6.85 16.16
C ARG A 157 3.30 7.09 17.07
N PRO A 158 3.35 6.62 18.33
CA PRO A 158 2.33 6.94 19.32
C PRO A 158 2.15 8.45 19.51
N HIS A 159 0.91 8.90 19.60
CA HIS A 159 0.60 10.29 19.88
C HIS A 159 0.97 10.62 21.34
N LYS A 160 1.80 11.67 21.50
CA LYS A 160 2.44 12.00 22.79
C LYS A 160 1.46 12.37 23.92
N LYS A 161 0.21 12.74 23.62
CA LYS A 161 -0.80 13.17 24.61
C LYS A 161 -1.99 12.22 24.75
N ASP A 162 -2.18 11.34 23.78
CA ASP A 162 -3.33 10.43 23.72
C ASP A 162 -2.81 9.10 23.22
N GLN A 163 -2.60 8.17 24.14
CA GLN A 163 -1.97 6.88 23.85
C GLN A 163 -2.87 5.95 23.02
N SER A 164 -4.14 6.33 22.80
CA SER A 164 -5.06 5.60 21.92
C SER A 164 -4.93 5.97 20.45
N ARG A 165 -4.04 6.92 20.09
CA ARG A 165 -3.89 7.44 18.73
C ARG A 165 -2.45 7.41 18.26
N ASP A 166 -2.26 7.23 16.96
CA ASP A 166 -0.96 7.40 16.30
C ASP A 166 -0.89 8.69 15.46
N VAL A 167 0.32 9.22 15.33
CA VAL A 167 0.66 10.31 14.40
C VAL A 167 1.59 9.83 13.31
N LEU A 168 1.37 10.38 12.12
CA LEU A 168 2.24 10.17 10.96
C LEU A 168 3.52 10.99 11.12
N GLU A 169 4.67 10.37 10.93
CA GLU A 169 5.94 11.08 10.88
C GLU A 169 6.23 11.67 9.49
N LYS A 170 7.26 12.51 9.43
CA LYS A 170 7.65 13.18 8.19
C LYS A 170 8.34 12.19 7.25
N VAL A 171 7.58 11.63 6.30
CA VAL A 171 8.03 11.04 5.03
C VAL A 171 8.94 11.95 4.20
#